data_AF-A0A9N6ZFS0-F1
#
_entry.id   AF-A0A9N6ZFS0-F1
#
_cell.length_a   1.000
_cell.length_b   1.000
_cell.length_c   1.000
_cell.angle_alpha   90.00
_cell.angle_beta   90.00
_cell.angle_gamma   90.00
#
_symmetry.space_group_name_H-M   'P 1'
#
loop_
_entity.id
_entity.type
_entity.pdbx_description
1 polymer ?
#
loop_
_entity_poly.entity_id
_entity_poly.type
_entity_poly.pdbx_seq_one_letter_code
_entity_poly.pdbx_strand_id
1 'polypeptide(L)'
;MAALHLRLLQNVGKHLQKNCTLNSSFSAFSTASTVRKNETASEPVTHTGQHWESDDYRLVRFESSPKQINSKFAIDLIAAVPPKEAKSRIVSCDGGGGALGHPKVYINLDQPGNHSCGYCGLRFFKNDDHH
;
A
#
# COMPACT_ATOMS: atom_id res chain seq x y z
N MET A 1 63.71 40.10 -45.15
CA MET A 1 63.88 39.07 -44.10
C MET A 1 63.34 39.56 -42.74
N ALA A 2 62.08 40.01 -42.67
CA ALA A 2 61.46 40.39 -41.39
C ALA A 2 59.92 40.36 -41.44
N ALA A 3 59.35 39.69 -42.45
CA ALA A 3 57.90 39.63 -42.66
C ALA A 3 57.36 38.19 -42.68
N LEU A 4 58.16 37.23 -42.19
CA LEU A 4 57.83 35.79 -42.22
C LEU A 4 57.67 35.14 -40.83
N HIS A 5 57.85 35.87 -39.71
CA HIS A 5 57.93 35.18 -38.41
C HIS A 5 57.22 35.78 -37.19
N LEU A 6 56.37 36.80 -37.34
CA LEU A 6 55.50 37.18 -36.22
C LEU A 6 54.07 37.56 -36.63
N ARG A 7 53.59 36.99 -37.75
CA ARG A 7 52.17 36.66 -37.94
C ARG A 7 51.84 35.24 -37.44
N LEU A 8 52.61 34.75 -36.45
CA LEU A 8 52.40 33.43 -35.83
C LEU A 8 51.69 33.51 -34.46
N LEU A 9 51.55 34.71 -33.87
CA LEU A 9 50.89 34.90 -32.56
C LEU A 9 49.46 35.47 -32.65
N GLN A 10 48.83 35.47 -33.83
CA GLN A 10 47.42 35.81 -33.99
C GLN A 10 46.57 34.72 -34.67
N ASN A 11 47.18 33.61 -35.12
CA ASN A 11 46.46 32.47 -35.70
C ASN A 11 46.43 31.20 -34.82
N VAL A 12 47.13 31.17 -33.69
CA VAL A 12 47.03 30.05 -32.73
C VAL A 12 45.81 30.19 -31.80
N GLY A 13 45.26 31.40 -31.65
CA GLY A 13 44.07 31.65 -30.80
C GLY A 13 42.72 31.30 -31.42
N LYS A 14 42.64 30.96 -32.71
CA LYS A 14 41.38 30.61 -33.40
C LYS A 14 41.35 29.20 -33.98
N HIS A 15 42.40 28.40 -33.77
CA HIS A 15 42.45 26.99 -34.15
C HIS A 15 42.58 26.04 -32.94
N LEU A 16 42.08 26.46 -31.78
CA LEU A 16 41.86 25.59 -30.61
C LEU A 16 40.40 25.70 -30.11
N GLN A 17 39.46 25.91 -31.04
CA GLN A 17 38.01 25.82 -30.78
C GLN A 17 37.33 24.63 -31.49
N LYS A 18 38.10 23.69 -32.02
CA LYS A 18 37.56 22.47 -32.62
C LYS A 18 38.46 21.32 -32.17
N ASN A 19 37.89 20.40 -31.38
CA ASN A 19 38.47 19.12 -30.91
C ASN A 19 38.87 19.02 -29.43
N CYS A 20 38.24 19.78 -28.54
CA CYS A 20 38.03 19.30 -27.17
C CYS A 20 36.56 18.91 -27.04
N THR A 21 36.21 17.68 -27.42
CA THR A 21 35.10 16.95 -26.82
C THR A 21 35.47 16.67 -25.37
N LEU A 22 35.50 17.73 -24.56
CA LEU A 22 35.29 17.58 -23.15
C LEU A 22 33.88 17.02 -23.06
N ASN A 23 33.76 15.77 -22.58
CA ASN A 23 32.59 15.33 -21.84
C ASN A 23 32.49 16.24 -20.62
N SER A 24 32.15 17.51 -20.83
CA SER A 24 31.61 18.34 -19.78
C SER A 24 30.19 17.83 -19.65
N SER A 25 30.04 16.82 -18.81
CA SER A 25 28.85 16.65 -18.00
C SER A 25 28.68 17.91 -17.14
N PHE A 26 28.38 19.04 -17.79
CA PHE A 26 27.57 20.07 -17.18
C PHE A 26 26.23 19.39 -17.02
N SER A 27 26.07 18.70 -15.87
CA SER A 27 24.76 18.50 -15.30
C SER A 27 24.16 19.90 -15.25
N ALA A 28 23.26 20.21 -16.18
CA ALA A 28 22.45 21.40 -16.06
C ALA A 28 21.86 21.31 -14.65
N PHE A 29 22.17 22.29 -13.80
CA PHE A 29 21.54 22.41 -12.48
C PHE A 29 20.06 22.63 -12.75
N SER A 30 19.34 21.52 -12.88
CA SER A 30 17.91 21.51 -13.01
C SER A 30 17.36 21.94 -11.66
N THR A 31 16.65 23.05 -11.63
CA THR A 31 15.84 23.45 -10.47
C THR A 31 14.57 22.61 -10.36
N ALA A 32 14.36 21.65 -11.27
CA ALA A 32 13.29 20.68 -11.10
C ALA A 32 13.64 19.74 -9.95
N SER A 33 12.87 19.81 -8.87
CA SER A 33 12.88 18.79 -7.83
C SER A 33 12.53 17.45 -8.46
N THR A 34 13.54 16.63 -8.75
CA THR A 34 13.34 15.21 -8.97
C THR A 34 12.98 14.61 -7.63
N VAL A 35 11.67 14.44 -7.38
CA VAL A 35 11.17 13.65 -6.26
C VAL A 35 11.81 12.27 -6.38
N ARG A 36 12.71 11.92 -5.46
CA ARG A 36 13.28 10.57 -5.37
C ARG A 36 12.20 9.63 -4.84
N LYS A 37 11.17 9.34 -5.63
CA LYS A 37 10.30 8.20 -5.36
C LYS A 37 11.16 6.97 -5.57
N ASN A 38 11.39 6.20 -4.50
CA ASN A 38 11.94 4.87 -4.62
C ASN A 38 10.89 4.04 -5.37
N GLU A 39 11.05 3.86 -6.69
CA GLU A 39 10.06 3.20 -7.58
C GLU A 39 9.72 1.76 -7.13
N THR A 40 10.50 1.20 -6.22
CA THR A 40 10.33 -0.16 -5.68
C THR A 40 9.44 -0.26 -4.45
N ALA A 41 9.04 0.86 -3.82
CA ALA A 41 8.20 0.83 -2.63
C ALA A 41 6.71 0.91 -3.01
N SER A 42 6.11 -0.25 -3.30
CA SER A 42 4.65 -0.38 -3.48
C SER A 42 3.92 0.09 -2.22
N GLU A 43 2.99 1.04 -2.35
CA GLU A 43 2.15 1.52 -1.25
C GLU A 43 1.29 0.35 -0.73
N PRO A 44 1.32 0.03 0.57
CA PRO A 44 0.50 -1.04 1.09
C PRO A 44 -0.98 -0.67 0.98
N VAL A 45 -1.78 -1.62 0.50
CA VAL A 45 -3.23 -1.51 0.39
C VAL A 45 -3.86 -1.67 1.76
N THR A 46 -4.89 -0.87 2.08
CA THR A 46 -5.61 -1.03 3.35
C THR A 46 -6.47 -2.29 3.36
N HIS A 47 -6.93 -2.72 4.54
CA HIS A 47 -7.88 -3.83 4.68
C HIS A 47 -9.21 -3.63 3.93
N THR A 48 -9.52 -2.39 3.50
CA THR A 48 -10.69 -2.06 2.66
C THR A 48 -10.39 -2.07 1.16
N GLY A 49 -9.14 -2.24 0.75
CA GLY A 49 -8.73 -2.16 -0.66
C GLY A 49 -8.28 -0.77 -1.12
N GLN A 50 -8.24 0.22 -0.23
CA GLN A 50 -7.86 1.59 -0.58
C GLN A 50 -6.36 1.72 -0.81
N HIS A 51 -5.99 2.32 -1.94
CA HIS A 51 -4.66 2.76 -2.31
C HIS A 51 -4.77 4.03 -3.15
N TRP A 52 -3.68 4.78 -3.31
CA TRP A 52 -3.63 5.91 -4.23
C TRP A 52 -2.91 5.51 -5.52
N GLU A 53 -3.27 6.15 -6.62
CA GLU A 53 -2.51 6.02 -7.87
C GLU A 53 -1.13 6.65 -7.71
N SER A 54 -0.17 6.13 -8.46
CA SER A 54 1.24 6.53 -8.32
C SER A 54 1.50 8.02 -8.59
N ASP A 55 0.66 8.66 -9.40
CA ASP A 55 0.71 10.08 -9.80
C ASP A 55 -0.17 11.00 -8.93
N ASP A 56 -0.88 10.45 -7.94
CA ASP A 56 -1.76 11.23 -7.08
C ASP A 56 -0.97 12.18 -6.17
N TYR A 57 -1.27 13.47 -6.25
CA TYR A 57 -0.65 14.51 -5.43
C TYR A 57 -0.87 14.31 -3.92
N ARG A 58 -1.90 13.57 -3.52
CA ARG A 58 -2.22 13.30 -2.11
C ARG A 58 -1.17 12.44 -1.42
N LEU A 59 -0.33 11.72 -2.18
CA LEU A 59 0.77 10.89 -1.67
C LEU A 59 1.89 11.67 -0.98
N VAL A 60 2.02 12.97 -1.29
CA VAL A 60 3.05 13.85 -0.67
C VAL A 60 2.96 13.84 0.86
N ARG A 61 1.77 13.63 1.44
CA ARG A 61 1.59 13.53 2.90
C ARG A 61 2.38 12.40 3.55
N PHE A 62 2.73 11.36 2.79
CA PHE A 62 3.44 10.17 3.28
C PHE A 62 4.92 10.17 2.89
N GLU A 63 5.44 11.25 2.30
CA GLU A 63 6.85 11.36 1.91
C GLU A 63 7.78 11.41 3.14
N SER A 64 7.39 12.15 4.18
CA SER A 64 8.16 12.26 5.42
C SER A 64 7.83 11.19 6.46
N SER A 65 6.70 10.48 6.31
CA SER A 65 6.21 9.51 7.29
C SER A 65 5.43 8.38 6.62
N PRO A 66 5.72 7.12 6.94
CA PRO A 66 5.08 5.99 6.26
C PRO A 66 3.60 5.87 6.62
N LYS A 67 2.78 5.50 5.62
CA LYS A 67 1.37 5.16 5.81
C LYS A 67 1.23 4.00 6.80
N GLN A 68 0.56 4.25 7.92
CA GLN A 68 0.31 3.24 8.93
C GLN A 68 -0.91 2.40 8.58
N ILE A 69 -0.73 1.08 8.50
CA ILE A 69 -1.79 0.12 8.23
C ILE A 69 -1.66 -1.02 9.24
N ASN A 70 -2.80 -1.48 9.74
CA ASN A 70 -2.85 -2.67 10.58
C ASN A 70 -2.57 -3.92 9.73
N SER A 71 -1.57 -4.73 10.09
CA SER A 71 -1.23 -5.97 9.38
C SER A 71 -2.20 -7.13 9.64
N LYS A 72 -2.97 -7.10 10.73
CA LYS A 72 -3.89 -8.17 11.11
C LYS A 72 -5.31 -7.85 10.66
N PHE A 73 -5.71 -8.40 9.52
CA PHE A 73 -7.04 -8.16 8.97
C PHE A 73 -8.09 -9.03 9.66
N ALA A 74 -9.20 -8.41 10.08
CA ALA A 74 -10.26 -9.10 10.80
C ALA A 74 -10.96 -10.18 9.94
N ILE A 75 -11.02 -9.98 8.62
CA ILE A 75 -11.61 -10.91 7.64
C ILE A 75 -10.90 -12.28 7.71
N ASP A 76 -9.57 -12.28 7.73
CA ASP A 76 -8.78 -13.51 7.78
C ASP A 76 -8.89 -14.18 9.14
N LEU A 77 -8.89 -13.37 10.21
CA LEU A 77 -8.99 -13.87 11.58
C LEU A 77 -10.34 -14.55 11.85
N ILE A 78 -11.46 -13.99 11.36
CA ILE A 78 -12.77 -14.61 11.56
C ILE A 78 -12.97 -15.84 10.68
N ALA A 79 -12.40 -15.83 9.47
CA ALA A 79 -12.41 -16.99 8.59
C ALA A 79 -11.66 -18.19 9.18
N ALA A 80 -10.57 -17.93 9.91
CA ALA A 80 -9.78 -18.94 10.61
C ALA A 80 -10.52 -19.61 11.79
N VAL A 81 -11.51 -18.96 12.39
CA VAL A 81 -12.29 -19.53 13.51
C VAL A 81 -13.33 -20.53 12.97
N PRO A 82 -13.32 -21.81 13.37
CA PRO A 82 -14.28 -22.78 12.87
C PRO A 82 -15.73 -22.47 13.29
N PRO A 83 -16.73 -22.81 12.46
CA PRO A 83 -18.13 -22.74 12.85
C PRO A 83 -18.43 -23.62 14.07
N LYS A 84 -19.31 -23.13 14.95
CA LYS A 84 -19.73 -23.83 16.17
C LYS A 84 -21.03 -24.60 15.92
N GLU A 85 -21.03 -25.88 16.25
CA GLU A 85 -22.24 -26.69 16.21
C GLU A 85 -23.17 -26.31 17.37
N ALA A 86 -24.46 -26.18 17.08
CA ALA A 86 -25.50 -25.96 18.05
C ALA A 86 -26.59 -27.02 17.94
N LYS A 87 -27.06 -27.48 19.10
CA LYS A 87 -28.14 -28.49 19.21
C LYS A 87 -29.53 -27.86 19.04
N SER A 88 -29.69 -26.61 19.44
CA SER A 88 -30.96 -25.90 19.41
C SER A 88 -31.20 -25.22 18.06
N ARG A 89 -32.48 -25.08 17.71
CA ARG A 89 -32.94 -24.33 16.53
C ARG A 89 -32.57 -22.85 16.58
N ILE A 90 -32.53 -22.28 17.79
CA ILE A 90 -32.18 -20.87 18.04
C ILE A 90 -30.98 -20.84 18.98
N VAL A 91 -29.97 -20.03 18.65
CA VAL A 91 -28.77 -19.83 19.48
C VAL A 91 -28.72 -18.40 19.97
N SER A 92 -28.42 -18.20 21.25
CA SER A 92 -28.10 -16.89 21.80
C SER A 92 -26.60 -16.61 21.74
N CYS A 93 -26.21 -15.49 21.16
CA CYS A 93 -24.83 -15.01 21.13
C CYS A 93 -24.73 -13.65 21.84
N ASP A 94 -23.80 -13.53 22.78
CA ASP A 94 -23.45 -12.31 23.52
C ASP A 94 -22.00 -11.88 23.27
N GLY A 95 -21.26 -12.61 22.42
CA GLY A 95 -19.84 -12.36 22.16
C GLY A 95 -18.89 -12.84 23.26
N GLY A 96 -19.41 -13.47 24.32
CA GLY A 96 -18.62 -13.91 25.48
C GLY A 96 -18.42 -12.80 26.51
N GLY A 97 -18.20 -13.21 27.77
CA GLY A 97 -17.96 -12.27 28.88
C GLY A 97 -19.20 -11.52 29.37
N GLY A 98 -20.41 -11.94 28.97
CA GLY A 98 -21.67 -11.35 29.42
C GLY A 98 -21.81 -9.89 29.02
N ALA A 99 -21.56 -8.97 29.96
CA ALA A 99 -21.63 -7.53 29.73
C ALA A 99 -20.43 -6.95 28.95
N LEU A 100 -19.32 -7.70 28.82
CA LEU A 100 -18.13 -7.25 28.09
C LEU A 100 -18.20 -7.51 26.58
N GLY A 101 -19.19 -8.27 26.13
CA GLY A 101 -19.41 -8.58 24.73
C GLY A 101 -20.38 -7.59 24.06
N HIS A 102 -21.20 -8.10 23.14
CA HIS A 102 -22.23 -7.32 22.47
C HIS A 102 -23.61 -7.63 23.06
N PRO A 103 -24.65 -6.83 22.76
CA PRO A 103 -26.01 -7.13 23.18
C PRO A 103 -26.41 -8.55 22.76
N LYS A 104 -27.06 -9.29 23.67
CA LYS A 104 -27.51 -10.65 23.41
C LYS A 104 -28.45 -10.66 22.21
N VAL A 105 -28.08 -11.41 21.18
CA VAL A 105 -28.91 -11.66 20.00
C VAL A 105 -29.23 -13.14 19.84
N TYR A 106 -30.33 -13.40 19.15
CA TYR A 106 -30.81 -14.74 18.83
C TYR A 106 -30.68 -14.98 17.33
N ILE A 107 -30.05 -16.08 16.97
CA ILE A 107 -29.75 -16.47 15.58
C ILE A 107 -30.57 -17.71 15.26
N ASN A 108 -31.32 -17.68 14.15
CA ASN A 108 -32.11 -18.81 13.68
C ASN A 108 -31.24 -19.75 12.83
N LEU A 109 -31.29 -21.05 13.11
CA LEU A 109 -30.55 -22.10 12.42
C LEU A 109 -31.49 -23.03 11.63
N ASP A 110 -32.58 -22.49 11.11
CA ASP A 110 -33.63 -23.26 10.42
C ASP A 110 -33.20 -23.70 9.03
N GLN A 111 -32.38 -22.89 8.37
CA GLN A 111 -31.85 -23.20 7.05
C GLN A 111 -30.54 -23.97 7.22
N PRO A 112 -30.26 -24.96 6.34
CA PRO A 112 -29.00 -25.68 6.39
C PRO A 112 -27.81 -24.73 6.13
N GLY A 113 -26.70 -24.97 6.82
CA GLY A 113 -25.45 -24.22 6.64
C GLY A 113 -25.05 -23.32 7.82
N ASN A 114 -24.11 -22.42 7.54
CA ASN A 114 -23.50 -21.56 8.55
C ASN A 114 -24.24 -20.23 8.64
N HIS A 115 -24.72 -19.92 9.85
CA HIS A 115 -25.35 -18.64 10.19
C HIS A 115 -24.40 -17.79 11.02
N SER A 116 -24.11 -16.59 10.55
CA SER A 116 -23.17 -15.67 11.21
C SER A 116 -23.87 -14.75 12.22
N CYS A 117 -23.24 -14.53 13.37
CA CYS A 117 -23.60 -13.44 14.27
C CYS A 117 -23.23 -12.10 13.64
N GLY A 118 -24.17 -11.15 13.59
CA GLY A 118 -23.94 -9.80 13.04
C GLY A 118 -22.97 -8.92 13.82
N TYR A 119 -22.55 -9.33 15.02
CA TYR A 119 -21.59 -8.60 15.84
C TYR A 119 -20.21 -9.26 15.81
N CYS A 120 -20.07 -10.45 16.38
CA CYS A 120 -18.77 -11.13 16.44
C CYS A 120 -18.33 -11.77 15.12
N GLY A 121 -19.22 -11.94 14.15
CA GLY A 121 -18.94 -12.70 12.93
C GLY A 121 -18.77 -14.22 13.13
N LEU A 122 -18.92 -14.71 14.38
CA LEU A 122 -18.88 -16.14 14.67
C LEU A 122 -20.00 -16.86 13.94
N ARG A 123 -19.68 -18.05 13.43
CA ARG A 123 -20.59 -18.87 12.64
C ARG A 123 -21.15 -20.00 13.50
N PHE A 124 -22.45 -20.25 13.37
CA PHE A 124 -23.16 -21.33 14.04
C PHE A 124 -23.89 -22.17 13.00
N PHE A 125 -23.95 -23.48 13.22
CA PHE A 125 -24.72 -24.38 12.37
C PHE A 125 -25.41 -25.43 13.23
N LYS A 126 -26.49 -25.99 12.72
CA LYS A 126 -27.19 -27.11 13.33
C LYS A 126 -27.04 -28.32 12.41
N ASN A 127 -26.63 -29.46 12.97
CA ASN A 127 -26.65 -30.71 12.23
C ASN A 127 -28.10 -31.19 12.08
N ASP A 128 -28.45 -31.63 10.88
CA ASP A 128 -29.78 -32.15 10.54
C ASP A 128 -29.90 -33.62 11.00
N ASP A 129 -29.91 -33.83 12.31
CA ASP A 129 -30.33 -35.10 12.89
C ASP A 129 -31.87 -35.12 12.94
N HIS A 130 -32.48 -35.42 11.80
CA HIS A 130 -33.90 -35.72 11.69
C HIS A 130 -34.20 -37.07 12.37
N HIS A 131 -34.69 -37.03 13.60
CA HIS A 131 -35.53 -38.10 14.15
C HIS A 131 -37.00 -37.82 13.83
#